data_AF-A0A0H3GTY6-F1
#
_entry.id   AF-A0A0H3GTY6-F1
#
_cell.length_a   1.000
_cell.length_b   1.000
_cell.length_c   1.000
_cell.angle_alpha   90.00
_cell.angle_beta   90.00
_cell.angle_gamma   90.00
#
_symmetry.space_group_name_H-M   'P 1'
#
loop_
_entity.id
_entity.type
_entity.pdbx_description
1 polymer ?
#
loop_
_entity_poly.entity_id
_entity_poly.type
_entity_poly.pdbx_seq_one_letter_code
_entity_poly.pdbx_strand_id
1 'polypeptide(L)'
;MSNTRFTPPTPEQRRTILAEYGIKFDRRIRESECFEITSLSRSTRWYMENEGKFPPRCHFGRNSCAWLLSDVLWWVRNPPAVENVNTPYNRKSA
;
A
#
# COMPACT_ATOMS: atom_id res chain seq x y z
N MET A 1 -8.69 10.11 16.45
CA MET A 1 -7.71 10.18 15.34
C MET A 1 -6.93 8.88 15.32
N SER A 2 -7.40 7.85 14.62
CA SER A 2 -6.63 6.62 14.44
C SER A 2 -5.62 6.87 13.33
N ASN A 3 -4.44 7.41 13.68
CA ASN A 3 -3.28 7.44 12.79
C ASN A 3 -2.81 5.99 12.57
N THR A 4 -3.49 5.26 11.70
CA THR A 4 -3.15 3.88 11.39
C THR A 4 -1.90 3.89 10.53
N ARG A 5 -0.73 3.81 11.18
CA ARG A 5 0.55 3.57 10.51
C ARG A 5 0.54 2.16 9.90
N PHE A 6 1.18 2.01 8.76
CA PHE A 6 1.40 0.72 8.14
C PHE A 6 2.23 -0.16 9.07
N THR A 7 1.66 -1.31 9.43
CA THR A 7 2.37 -2.35 10.18
C THR A 7 2.69 -3.50 9.21
N PRO A 8 3.97 -3.82 8.98
CA PRO A 8 4.34 -4.90 8.08
C PRO A 8 3.80 -6.24 8.61
N PRO A 9 3.29 -7.11 7.73
CA PRO A 9 2.78 -8.42 8.12
C PRO A 9 3.90 -9.33 8.66
N THR A 10 3.55 -10.29 9.49
CA THR A 10 4.45 -11.38 9.92
C THR A 10 4.77 -12.33 8.76
N PRO A 11 5.85 -13.13 8.81
CA PRO A 11 6.18 -14.09 7.75
C PRO A 11 5.05 -15.09 7.44
N GLU A 12 4.33 -15.57 8.45
CA GLU A 12 3.19 -16.49 8.25
C GLU A 12 1.99 -15.78 7.60
N GLN A 13 1.73 -14.53 7.97
CA GLN A 13 0.71 -13.71 7.29
C GLN A 13 1.09 -13.48 5.82
N ARG A 14 2.36 -13.18 5.52
CA ARG A 14 2.82 -13.04 4.12
C ARG A 14 2.55 -14.30 3.32
N ARG A 15 2.93 -15.47 3.83
CA ARG A 15 2.67 -16.76 3.17
C ARG A 15 1.18 -17.00 2.93
N THR A 16 0.35 -16.69 3.93
CA THR A 16 -1.11 -16.87 3.85
C THR A 16 -1.71 -15.99 2.76
N ILE A 17 -1.36 -14.69 2.73
CA ILE A 17 -1.85 -13.75 1.72
C ILE A 17 -1.37 -14.18 0.33
N LEU A 18 -0.09 -14.52 0.17
CA LEU A 18 0.43 -14.95 -1.12
C LEU A 18 -0.28 -16.21 -1.62
N ALA A 19 -0.54 -17.18 -0.74
CA ALA A 19 -1.30 -18.38 -1.08
C ALA A 19 -2.75 -18.07 -1.48
N GLU A 20 -3.42 -17.15 -0.80
CA GLU A 20 -4.79 -16.70 -1.12
C GLU A 20 -4.88 -16.06 -2.52
N TYR A 21 -3.85 -15.30 -2.92
CA TYR A 21 -3.75 -14.72 -4.26
C TYR A 21 -3.15 -15.69 -5.30
N GLY A 22 -2.88 -16.95 -4.94
CA GLY A 22 -2.31 -17.95 -5.85
C GLY A 22 -0.84 -17.68 -6.26
N ILE A 23 -0.13 -16.86 -5.49
CA ILE A 23 1.27 -16.50 -5.73
C ILE A 23 2.18 -17.43 -4.92
N LYS A 24 3.04 -18.17 -5.62
CA LYS A 24 3.92 -19.16 -4.99
C LYS A 24 5.06 -18.55 -4.16
N PHE A 25 5.60 -17.41 -4.58
CA PHE A 25 6.75 -16.78 -3.94
C PHE A 25 6.57 -15.28 -3.86
N ASP A 26 7.03 -14.70 -2.75
CA ASP A 26 7.06 -13.25 -2.63
C ASP A 26 8.06 -12.67 -3.63
N ARG A 27 7.65 -11.58 -4.29
CA ARG A 27 8.47 -10.91 -5.30
C ARG A 27 8.42 -9.41 -5.10
N ARG A 28 9.38 -8.73 -5.71
CA ARG A 28 9.43 -7.28 -5.70
C ARG A 28 8.70 -6.73 -6.91
N ILE A 29 7.71 -5.89 -6.69
CA ILE A 29 6.92 -5.25 -7.73
C ILE A 29 7.43 -3.83 -8.02
N ARG A 30 7.37 -3.44 -9.29
CA ARG A 30 7.76 -2.11 -9.76
C ARG A 30 6.58 -1.14 -9.72
N GLU A 31 6.83 0.10 -10.13
CA GLU A 31 5.84 1.18 -10.16
C GLU A 31 4.55 0.81 -10.89
N SER A 32 4.65 0.15 -12.06
CA SER A 32 3.51 -0.25 -12.88
C SER A 32 2.63 -1.28 -12.18
N GLU A 33 3.21 -2.40 -11.72
CA GLU A 33 2.48 -3.41 -10.95
C GLU A 33 1.90 -2.83 -9.66
N CYS A 34 2.63 -1.96 -8.96
CA CYS A 34 2.14 -1.29 -7.75
C CYS A 34 0.95 -0.37 -8.05
N PHE A 35 0.96 0.32 -9.19
CA PHE A 35 -0.17 1.12 -9.66
C PHE A 35 -1.37 0.25 -10.01
N GLU A 36 -1.17 -0.86 -10.72
CA GLU A 36 -2.25 -1.79 -11.08
C GLU A 36 -2.93 -2.39 -9.84
N ILE A 37 -2.14 -2.73 -8.81
CA ILE A 37 -2.67 -3.33 -7.59
C ILE A 37 -3.39 -2.30 -6.71
N THR A 38 -2.82 -1.11 -6.52
CA THR A 38 -3.36 -0.13 -5.57
C THR A 38 -4.30 0.89 -6.20
N SER A 39 -4.29 1.03 -7.54
CA SER A 39 -4.97 2.09 -8.30
C SER A 39 -4.62 3.52 -7.83
N LEU A 40 -3.59 3.69 -7.01
CA LEU A 40 -3.17 4.98 -6.48
C LEU A 40 -2.12 5.63 -7.37
N SER A 41 -2.27 6.92 -7.62
CA SER A 41 -1.23 7.70 -8.31
C SER A 41 0.10 7.65 -7.55
N ARG A 42 1.21 7.89 -8.27
CA ARG A 42 2.55 7.93 -7.69
C ARG A 42 2.69 8.97 -6.57
N SER A 43 2.11 10.16 -6.77
CA SER A 43 2.15 11.24 -5.78
C SER A 43 1.35 10.90 -4.53
N THR A 44 0.18 10.27 -4.68
CA THR A 44 -0.63 9.79 -3.55
C THR A 44 0.13 8.75 -2.74
N ARG A 45 0.76 7.77 -3.39
CA ARG A 45 1.60 6.77 -2.72
C ARG A 45 2.77 7.39 -1.99
N TRP A 46 3.48 8.33 -2.61
CA TRP A 46 4.58 9.06 -1.97
C TRP A 46 4.13 9.83 -0.72
N TYR A 47 2.98 10.50 -0.79
CA TYR A 47 2.40 11.20 0.35
C TYR A 47 2.07 10.23 1.49
N MET A 48 1.35 9.14 1.20
CA MET A 48 1.00 8.13 2.19
C MET A 48 2.22 7.42 2.79
N GLU A 49 3.27 7.20 1.99
CA GLU A 49 4.53 6.62 2.46
C GLU A 49 5.23 7.57 3.43
N ASN A 50 5.28 8.88 3.14
CA ASN A 50 5.83 9.88 4.06
C ASN A 50 5.03 10.00 5.35
N GLU A 51 3.71 9.80 5.29
CA GLU A 51 2.85 9.71 6.49
C GLU A 51 3.02 8.37 7.24
N GLY A 52 3.81 7.42 6.71
CA GLY A 52 3.98 6.09 7.28
C GLY A 52 2.75 5.20 7.16
N LYS A 53 1.82 5.53 6.25
CA LYS A 53 0.57 4.80 5.99
C LYS A 53 0.66 3.81 4.84
N PHE A 54 1.75 3.82 4.07
CA PHE A 54 1.99 2.93 2.93
C PHE A 54 3.26 2.10 3.14
N PRO A 55 3.38 0.90 2.54
CA PRO A 55 4.61 0.12 2.58
C PRO A 55 5.84 0.92 2.11
N PRO A 56 6.96 0.87 2.84
CA PRO A 56 8.17 1.60 2.46
C PRO A 56 8.76 1.03 1.16
N ARG A 57 9.26 1.92 0.31
CA ARG A 57 9.97 1.53 -0.93
C ARG A 57 11.33 0.91 -0.60
N CYS A 58 11.68 -0.15 -1.33
CA CYS A 58 13.02 -0.73 -1.30
C CYS A 58 13.83 -0.22 -2.50
N HIS A 59 14.98 0.40 -2.22
CA HIS A 59 15.88 0.92 -3.23
C HIS A 59 16.91 -0.14 -3.63
N PHE A 60 17.00 -0.43 -4.93
CA PHE A 60 18.11 -1.19 -5.50
C PHE A 60 19.23 -0.29 -6.02
N GLY A 61 18.94 1.00 -6.19
CA GLY A 61 19.84 2.02 -6.69
C GLY A 61 19.14 3.37 -6.70
N ARG A 62 19.82 4.40 -7.22
CA ARG A 62 19.34 5.80 -7.16
C ARG A 62 17.93 5.99 -7.74
N ASN A 63 17.67 5.39 -8.90
CA ASN A 63 16.42 5.56 -9.65
C ASN A 63 15.54 4.30 -9.66
N SER A 64 15.92 3.27 -8.92
CA SER A 64 15.27 1.96 -8.94
C SER A 64 14.67 1.69 -7.58
N CYS A 65 13.34 1.74 -7.51
CA CYS A 65 12.56 1.38 -6.34
C CYS A 65 11.61 0.22 -6.67
N ALA A 66 11.27 -0.53 -5.63
CA ALA A 66 10.28 -1.60 -5.69
C ALA A 66 9.65 -1.81 -4.31
N TRP A 67 8.48 -2.45 -4.29
CA TRP A 67 7.81 -2.85 -3.06
C TRP A 67 7.77 -4.37 -2.98
N LEU A 68 7.64 -4.89 -1.76
CA LEU A 68 7.34 -6.29 -1.58
C LEU A 68 5.86 -6.52 -1.91
N LEU A 69 5.57 -7.52 -2.75
CA LEU A 69 4.20 -7.79 -3.19
C LEU A 69 3.29 -8.08 -2.00
N SER A 70 3.75 -8.90 -1.06
CA SER A 70 2.99 -9.23 0.15
C SER A 70 2.62 -8.00 0.99
N ASP A 71 3.52 -7.03 1.12
CA ASP A 71 3.27 -5.80 1.89
C ASP A 71 2.20 -4.92 1.21
N VAL A 72 2.24 -4.82 -0.11
CA VAL A 72 1.25 -4.07 -0.89
C VAL A 72 -0.12 -4.75 -0.85
N LEU A 73 -0.17 -6.07 -1.01
CA LEU A 73 -1.43 -6.83 -0.88
C LEU A 73 -2.02 -6.71 0.53
N TRP A 74 -1.18 -6.79 1.56
CA TRP A 74 -1.60 -6.58 2.94
C TRP A 74 -2.21 -5.20 3.17
N TRP A 75 -1.57 -4.18 2.59
CA TRP A 75 -2.06 -2.80 2.64
C TRP A 75 -3.40 -2.63 1.91
N VAL A 76 -3.57 -3.23 0.72
CA VAL A 76 -4.84 -3.16 -0.03
C VAL A 76 -5.99 -3.81 0.76
N ARG A 77 -5.72 -4.89 1.49
CA ARG A 77 -6.71 -5.54 2.35
C ARG A 77 -7.05 -4.73 3.60
N ASN A 78 -6.09 -3.95 4.10
CA ASN A 78 -6.23 -3.15 5.33
C ASN A 78 -5.86 -1.69 5.04
N PRO A 79 -6.62 -0.99 4.19
CA PRO A 79 -6.30 0.38 3.86
C PRO A 79 -6.42 1.27 5.10
N PRO A 80 -5.54 2.28 5.25
CA PRO A 80 -5.64 3.22 6.36
C PRO A 80 -6.94 4.02 6.25
N ALA A 81 -7.49 4.43 7.39
CA ALA A 81 -8.58 5.39 7.41
C ALA A 81 -8.08 6.72 6.81
N VAL A 82 -8.76 7.20 5.76
CA VAL A 82 -8.45 8.48 5.13
C VAL A 82 -9.33 9.55 5.75
N GLU A 83 -8.74 10.64 6.23
CA GLU A 83 -9.47 11.80 6.74
C GLU A 83 -9.90 12.69 5.56
N ASN A 84 -11.02 13.41 5.73
CA ASN A 84 -11.55 14.36 4.74
C ASN A 84 -11.83 13.76 3.35
N VAL A 85 -12.34 12.52 3.31
CA VAL A 85 -12.78 11.92 2.04
C VAL A 85 -13.88 12.77 1.42
N ASN A 86 -13.60 13.34 0.25
CA ASN A 86 -14.58 14.07 -0.55
C ASN A 86 -15.54 13.07 -1.22
N THR A 87 -16.47 12.54 -0.42
CA THR A 87 -17.60 11.78 -0.96
C THR A 87 -18.73 12.74 -1.31
N PRO A 88 -19.48 12.53 -2.40
CA PRO A 88 -20.60 13.40 -2.78
C PRO A 88 -21.65 13.56 -1.66
N TYR A 89 -21.78 12.55 -0.80
CA TYR A 89 -22.70 12.53 0.34
C TYR A 89 -22.23 13.34 1.57
N ASN A 90 -20.97 13.78 1.60
CA ASN A 90 -20.36 14.49 2.73
C ASN A 90 -19.98 15.94 2.38
N ARG A 91 -20.69 16.54 1.41
CA ARG A 91 -20.55 17.99 1.17
C ARG A 91 -21.04 18.71 2.42
N LYS A 92 -20.12 19.35 3.15
CA LYS A 92 -20.48 20.27 4.22
C LYS A 92 -21.37 21.36 3.62
N SER A 93 -22.56 21.56 4.19
CA SER A 93 -23.35 22.76 3.89
C SER A 93 -22.47 23.97 4.16
N ALA A 94 -22.49 24.92 3.22
CA ALA A 94 -21.68 26.13 3.24
C ALA A 94 -21.89 26.97 4.50
#